data_AF-A0A1I2I2Q9-F1
#
_entry.id   AF-A0A1I2I2Q9-F1
#
_cell.length_a   1.000
_cell.length_b   1.000
_cell.length_c   1.000
_cell.angle_alpha   90.00
_cell.angle_beta   90.00
_cell.angle_gamma   90.00
#
_symmetry.space_group_name_H-M   'P 1'
#
loop_
_entity.id
_entity.type
_entity.pdbx_description
1 polymer ?
#
loop_
_entity_poly.entity_id
_entity_poly.type
_entity_poly.pdbx_seq_one_letter_code
_entity_poly.pdbx_strand_id
1 'polypeptide(L)' 'MPDDHGFVCSCCGRRHPALPMAYHAEAPIHWAGRLPFSRRNRLNSDQCVIKGETYFLRGLIERWAGVR' A
#
# COMPACT_ATOMS: atom_id res chain seq x y z
N MET A 1 -21.08 19.26 -4.00
CA MET A 1 -20.77 19.18 -2.56
C MET A 1 -19.30 18.79 -2.43
N PRO A 2 -18.39 19.65 -1.97
CA PRO A 2 -16.94 19.45 -2.11
C PRO A 2 -16.23 18.76 -0.93
N ASP A 3 -16.93 18.34 0.12
CA ASP A 3 -16.32 17.83 1.37
C ASP A 3 -16.68 16.36 1.66
N ASP A 4 -16.73 15.50 0.64
CA ASP A 4 -16.81 14.05 0.87
C ASP A 4 -15.40 13.47 1.04
N HIS A 5 -14.86 13.62 2.26
CA HIS A 5 -13.56 13.05 2.68
C HIS A 5 -13.59 11.53 2.90
N GLY A 6 -14.72 10.89 2.59
CA GLY A 6 -14.90 9.46 2.80
C GLY A 6 -14.18 8.60 1.76
N PHE A 7 -13.71 7.43 2.19
CA PHE A 7 -13.04 6.45 1.32
C PHE A 7 -13.66 5.05 1.47
N VAL A 8 -13.51 4.22 0.45
CA VAL A 8 -13.81 2.78 0.54
C VAL A 8 -12.55 2.06 1.01
N CYS A 9 -12.63 1.40 2.15
CA CYS A 9 -11.50 0.65 2.70
C CYS A 9 -11.24 -0.62 1.87
N SER A 10 -10.04 -0.77 1.32
CA SER A 10 -9.64 -1.97 0.59
C SER A 10 -9.55 -3.22 1.47
N CYS A 11 -9.39 -3.07 2.79
CA CYS A 11 -9.35 -4.20 3.73
C CYS A 11 -10.73 -4.78 4.06
N CYS A 12 -11.77 -3.93 4.19
CA CYS A 12 -13.10 -4.38 4.65
C CYS A 12 -14.25 -4.07 3.68
N GLY A 13 -13.99 -3.36 2.58
CA GLY A 13 -14.98 -3.01 1.55
C GLY A 13 -16.00 -1.95 1.95
N ARG A 14 -16.01 -1.47 3.20
CA ARG A 14 -16.97 -0.46 3.68
C ARG A 14 -16.49 0.97 3.38
N ARG A 15 -17.45 1.89 3.22
CA ARG A 15 -17.18 3.33 3.16
C ARG A 15 -16.98 3.87 4.58
N HIS A 16 -15.87 4.56 4.80
CA HIS A 16 -15.59 5.30 6.03
C HIS A 16 -15.77 6.80 5.77
N PRO A 17 -16.34 7.57 6.70
CA PRO A 17 -16.65 8.98 6.49
C PRO A 17 -15.45 9.94 6.68
N ALA A 18 -14.33 9.44 7.22
CA ALA A 18 -13.13 10.22 7.50
C ALA A 18 -11.99 9.82 6.54
N LEU A 19 -10.94 10.65 6.48
CA LEU A 19 -9.75 10.37 5.68
C LEU A 19 -9.06 9.05 6.09
N PRO A 20 -8.41 8.35 5.13
CA PRO A 20 -7.57 7.20 5.44
C PRO A 20 -6.50 7.58 6.48
N MET A 21 -6.40 6.78 7.54
CA MET A 21 -5.28 6.90 8.48
C MET A 21 -4.00 6.21 7.96
N ALA A 22 -4.11 5.43 6.89
CA ALA A 22 -3.00 4.78 6.21
C ALA A 22 -3.07 5.11 4.71
N TYR A 23 -2.02 5.76 4.21
CA TYR A 23 -1.84 6.01 2.78
C TYR A 23 -0.78 5.05 2.26
N HIS A 24 -1.20 4.10 1.44
CA HIS A 24 -0.30 3.24 0.69
C HIS A 24 -0.80 3.08 -0.73
N ALA A 25 0.12 2.99 -1.69
CA ALA A 25 -0.21 2.51 -3.02
C ALA A 25 -0.44 1.00 -2.97
N GLU A 26 -1.22 0.46 -3.92
CA GLU A 26 -1.36 -0.99 -4.09
C GLU A 26 -0.01 -1.63 -4.46
N ALA A 27 0.77 -0.94 -5.30
CA ALA A 27 2.12 -1.32 -5.68
C ALA A 27 2.99 -0.07 -5.97
N PRO A 28 4.33 -0.19 -5.91
CA PRO A 28 5.23 0.85 -6.40
C PRO A 28 5.03 1.11 -7.90
N ILE A 29 5.34 2.33 -8.38
CA ILE A 29 5.25 2.68 -9.82
C ILE A 29 6.04 1.74 -10.74
N HIS A 30 7.07 1.10 -10.21
CA HIS A 30 7.93 0.14 -10.91
C HIS A 30 7.24 -1.20 -11.19
N TRP A 31 6.17 -1.52 -10.46
CA TRP A 31 5.31 -2.66 -10.75
C TRP A 31 4.39 -2.32 -11.94
N ALA A 32 4.99 -2.29 -13.13
CA ALA A 32 4.24 -2.09 -14.37
C ALA A 32 3.41 -3.33 -14.67
N GLY A 33 2.13 -3.17 -15.05
CA GLY A 33 1.23 -4.26 -15.46
C GLY A 33 1.68 -5.07 -16.69
N ARG A 34 2.91 -4.85 -17.18
CA ARG A 34 3.59 -5.62 -18.24
C ARG A 34 4.71 -6.52 -17.72
N LEU A 35 4.92 -6.63 -16.40
CA LEU A 35 5.89 -7.58 -15.88
C LEU A 35 5.42 -9.00 -16.22
N PRO A 36 6.24 -9.82 -16.91
CA PRO A 36 5.86 -11.18 -17.23
C PRO A 36 5.66 -11.98 -15.94
N PHE A 37 4.73 -12.94 -15.97
CA PHE A 37 4.57 -13.89 -14.87
C PHE A 37 5.89 -14.64 -14.68
N SER A 38 6.48 -14.51 -13.49
CA SER A 38 7.79 -15.07 -13.16
C SER A 38 7.84 -15.34 -11.66
N ARG A 39 8.44 -16.46 -11.26
CA ARG A 39 8.67 -16.77 -9.83
C ARG A 39 9.58 -15.73 -9.13
N ARG A 40 10.31 -14.95 -9.92
CA ARG A 40 11.18 -13.86 -9.45
C ARG A 40 10.45 -12.52 -9.30
N ASN A 41 9.18 -12.45 -9.73
CA ASN A 41 8.31 -11.31 -9.51
C ASN A 41 7.30 -11.67 -8.39
N ARG A 42 7.15 -10.80 -7.40
CA ARG A 42 6.22 -11.02 -6.29
C ARG A 42 5.63 -9.68 -5.86
N LEU A 43 4.32 -9.62 -5.71
CA LEU A 43 3.62 -8.50 -5.07
C LEU A 43 2.68 -9.09 -4.01
N ASN A 44 2.84 -8.66 -2.77
CA ASN A 44 1.91 -8.96 -1.67
C ASN A 44 1.74 -7.70 -0.79
N SER A 45 1.04 -7.83 0.34
CA SER A 45 0.76 -6.70 1.24
C SER A 45 2.01 -6.01 1.78
N ASP A 46 3.12 -6.74 1.94
CA ASP A 46 4.29 -6.28 2.69
C ASP A 46 5.49 -5.99 1.80
N GLN A 47 5.61 -6.69 0.66
CA GLN A 47 6.75 -6.57 -0.25
C GLN A 47 6.37 -6.62 -1.73
N CYS A 48 7.17 -5.91 -2.53
CA CYS A 48 7.22 -6.03 -3.97
C CYS A 48 8.65 -6.39 -4.39
N VAL A 49 8.81 -7.51 -5.12
CA VAL A 49 10.08 -7.99 -5.67
C VAL A 49 9.95 -8.02 -7.18
N ILE A 50 10.88 -7.37 -7.88
CA ILE A 50 10.95 -7.34 -9.34
C ILE A 50 12.25 -8.02 -9.77
N LYS A 51 12.14 -9.06 -10.60
CA LYS A 51 13.24 -9.88 -11.14
C LYS A 51 14.16 -10.53 -10.11
N GLY A 52 13.83 -10.49 -8.82
CA GLY A 52 14.72 -10.91 -7.73
C GLY A 52 15.85 -9.91 -7.45
N GLU A 53 15.75 -8.69 -7.96
CA GLU A 53 16.81 -7.69 -7.94
C GLU A 53 16.38 -6.41 -7.22
N THR A 54 15.13 -5.98 -7.44
CA THR A 54 14.59 -4.77 -6.81
C THR A 54 13.57 -5.16 -5.76
N TYR A 55 13.73 -4.60 -4.57
CA TYR A 55 12.92 -4.90 -3.40
C TYR A 55 12.30 -3.60 -2.86
N PHE A 56 10.98 -3.59 -2.71
CA PHE A 56 10.25 -2.54 -2.01
C PHE A 56 9.53 -3.16 -0.82
N LEU A 57 9.57 -2.48 0.33
CA LEU A 57 8.93 -2.92 1.57
C LEU A 57 7.89 -1.87 1.99
N ARG A 58 6.75 -2.33 2.51
CA ARG A 58 5.78 -1.45 3.15
C ARG A 58 6.27 -1.12 4.56
N GLY A 59 6.71 0.13 4.74
CA GLY A 59 7.03 0.65 6.07
C GLY A 59 5.76 0.94 6.86
N LEU A 60 5.72 0.52 8.12
CA LEU A 60 4.76 1.00 9.09
C LEU A 60 5.41 2.17 9.83
N ILE A 61 4.81 3.35 9.72
CA ILE A 61 5.21 4.49 10.55
C ILE A 61 4.38 4.40 11.82
N GLU A 62 5.01 3.95 12.89
CA GLU A 62 4.42 4.11 14.21
C GLU A 62 4.52 5.57 14.64
N ARG A 63 3.43 6.10 15.21
CA ARG A 63 3.49 7.38 15.89
C ARG A 63 4.21 7.16 17.20
N TRP A 64 5.44 7.68 17.31
CA TRP A 64 6.18 7.66 18.58
C TRP A 64 5.36 8.38 19.66
N ALA A 65 4.79 7.60 20.58
CA ALA A 65 4.18 8.10 21.81
C ALA A 65 5.28 8.08 22.85
N GLY A 66 6.00 9.21 22.99
CA GLY A 66 7.14 9.31 23.88
C GLY A 66 6.89 8.65 25.24
N VAL A 67 7.84 7.82 25.65
CA VAL A 67 7.89 7.30 27.03
C VAL A 67 7.96 8.51 27.95
N ARG A 68 6.99 8.63 28.85
CA ARG A 68 7.04 9.61 29.94
C ARG A 68 8.15 9.25 30.92
#